data_AF-A0A356Z993-F1
#
_entry.id   AF-A0A356Z993-F1
#
_cell.length_a   1.000
_cell.length_b   1.000
_cell.length_c   1.000
_cell.angle_alpha   90.00
_cell.angle_beta   90.00
_cell.angle_gamma   90.00
#
_symmetry.space_group_name_H-M   'P 1'
#
loop_
_entity.id
_entity.type
_entity.pdbx_description
1 polymer ?
#
loop_
_entity_poly.entity_id
_entity_poly.type
_entity_poly.pdbx_seq_one_letter_code
_entity_poly.pdbx_strand_id
1 'polypeptide(L)'
;PDYQPRQYRSQLQLQGYQGHDYTREISVNHPLQAGILKIYQRSWGWTLKLSDQSGEKVTPLRIKDHDAILLDKAQGLYLQAIFIPDYDPLAGIESKTPLPNNPRLVLAL
;
A
#
# COMPACT_ATOMS: atom_id res chain seq x y z
N PRO A 1 4.85 10.18 -10.08
CA PRO A 1 3.93 10.23 -8.91
C PRO A 1 4.73 10.25 -7.62
N ASP A 2 4.32 11.02 -6.61
CA ASP A 2 5.00 11.07 -5.31
C ASP A 2 4.40 10.10 -4.29
N TYR A 3 3.48 9.25 -4.75
CA TYR A 3 2.80 8.20 -3.99
C TYR A 3 2.08 8.72 -2.76
N GLN A 4 1.63 9.98 -2.80
CA GLN A 4 0.82 10.51 -1.73
C GLN A 4 -0.54 9.81 -1.67
N PRO A 5 -1.10 9.66 -0.48
CA PRO A 5 -2.39 9.03 -0.23
C PRO A 5 -3.56 9.38 -1.14
N ARG A 6 -3.68 10.66 -1.50
CA ARG A 6 -4.72 11.18 -2.40
C ARG A 6 -4.64 10.64 -3.83
N GLN A 7 -3.55 9.94 -4.19
CA GLN A 7 -3.33 9.37 -5.50
C GLN A 7 -3.73 7.89 -5.61
N TYR A 8 -4.06 7.21 -4.49
CA TYR A 8 -4.43 5.80 -4.51
C TYR A 8 -5.88 5.64 -4.92
N ARG A 9 -6.07 5.01 -6.06
CA ARG A 9 -7.37 4.67 -6.62
C ARG A 9 -7.55 3.16 -6.57
N SER A 10 -8.72 2.71 -6.15
CA SER A 10 -9.08 1.30 -6.11
C SER A 10 -10.29 1.07 -7.00
N GLN A 11 -10.27 0.01 -7.80
CA GLN A 11 -11.46 -0.43 -8.51
C GLN A 11 -12.30 -1.29 -7.56
N LEU A 12 -13.44 -0.77 -7.13
CA LEU A 12 -14.36 -1.46 -6.24
C LEU A 12 -15.53 -2.03 -7.05
N GLN A 13 -15.86 -3.29 -6.79
CA GLN A 13 -17.05 -3.94 -7.31
C GLN A 13 -18.00 -4.29 -6.14
N LEU A 14 -19.25 -3.87 -6.25
CA LEU A 14 -20.34 -4.19 -5.33
C LEU A 14 -21.41 -4.93 -6.13
N GLN A 15 -21.72 -6.17 -5.75
CA GLN A 15 -22.66 -7.02 -6.49
C GLN A 15 -23.96 -7.23 -5.71
N GLY A 16 -25.09 -7.28 -6.43
CA GLY A 16 -26.40 -7.62 -5.90
C GLY A 16 -27.03 -6.62 -4.92
N TYR A 17 -26.45 -5.43 -4.74
CA TYR A 17 -27.00 -4.43 -3.84
C TYR A 17 -28.30 -3.86 -4.42
N GLN A 18 -29.42 -4.16 -3.77
CA GLN A 18 -30.77 -3.83 -4.25
C GLN A 18 -31.05 -4.33 -5.68
N GLY A 19 -30.47 -5.49 -6.05
CA GLY A 19 -30.64 -6.07 -7.38
C GLY A 19 -29.77 -5.44 -8.48
N HIS A 20 -28.82 -4.58 -8.11
CA HIS A 20 -27.90 -3.93 -9.05
C HIS A 20 -26.44 -4.21 -8.70
N ASP A 21 -25.62 -4.26 -9.74
CA ASP A 21 -24.17 -4.31 -9.64
C ASP A 21 -23.57 -2.93 -9.90
N TYR A 22 -22.55 -2.57 -9.13
CA TYR A 22 -21.83 -1.30 -9.23
C TYR A 22 -20.34 -1.59 -9.37
N THR A 23 -19.72 -0.99 -10.38
CA THR A 23 -18.26 -0.98 -10.55
C THR A 23 -17.80 0.46 -10.61
N ARG A 24 -16.93 0.88 -9.68
CA ARG A 24 -16.44 2.26 -9.64
C ARG A 24 -15.01 2.32 -9.16
N GLU A 25 -14.23 3.20 -9.79
CA GLU A 25 -12.97 3.66 -9.22
C GLU A 25 -13.27 4.59 -8.04
N ILE A 26 -12.76 4.26 -6.87
CA ILE A 26 -12.88 5.06 -5.64
C ILE A 26 -11.52 5.55 -5.19
N SER A 27 -11.50 6.63 -4.40
CA SER A 27 -10.31 7.12 -3.72
C SER A 27 -10.67 7.77 -2.40
N VAL A 28 -9.67 8.21 -1.63
CA VAL A 28 -9.89 8.90 -0.36
C VAL A 28 -10.82 10.10 -0.56
N ASN A 29 -11.86 10.21 0.27
CA ASN A 29 -12.93 11.21 0.18
C ASN A 29 -13.81 11.14 -1.09
N HIS A 30 -13.59 10.18 -1.98
CA HIS A 30 -14.41 9.90 -3.17
C HIS A 30 -14.98 8.47 -3.10
N PRO A 31 -16.02 8.25 -2.28
CA PRO A 31 -16.60 6.92 -2.04
C PRO A 31 -17.36 6.37 -3.25
N LEU A 32 -17.56 5.05 -3.28
CA LEU A 32 -18.63 4.44 -4.08
C LEU A 32 -19.96 4.84 -3.45
N GLN A 33 -20.89 5.37 -4.24
CA GLN A 33 -22.24 5.71 -3.82
C GLN A 33 -23.23 4.80 -4.54
N ALA A 34 -24.03 4.04 -3.79
CA ALA A 34 -25.09 3.17 -4.29
C ALA A 34 -26.37 3.42 -3.47
N GLY A 35 -27.28 4.25 -3.99
CA GLY A 35 -28.44 4.74 -3.24
C GLY A 35 -28.02 5.49 -1.98
N ILE A 36 -28.45 5.01 -0.80
CA ILE A 36 -28.06 5.57 0.51
C ILE A 36 -26.69 5.09 1.00
N LEU A 37 -26.13 4.04 0.40
CA LEU A 37 -24.86 3.44 0.83
C LEU A 37 -23.67 4.24 0.28
N LYS A 38 -22.71 4.53 1.15
CA LYS A 38 -21.42 5.14 0.79
C LYS A 38 -20.28 4.27 1.31
N ILE A 39 -19.46 3.73 0.40
CA ILE A 39 -18.29 2.90 0.73
C ILE A 39 -17.03 3.73 0.51
N TYR A 40 -16.33 4.03 1.60
CA TYR A 40 -15.12 4.84 1.60
C TYR A 40 -13.87 3.97 1.63
N GLN A 41 -12.88 4.33 0.81
CA GLN A 41 -11.51 3.86 0.99
C GLN A 41 -10.90 4.58 2.20
N ARG A 42 -10.49 3.81 3.21
CA ARG A 42 -9.86 4.32 4.45
C ARG A 42 -8.34 4.15 4.49
N SER A 43 -7.77 3.24 3.70
CA SER A 43 -6.33 2.98 3.64
C SER A 43 -5.77 3.30 2.25
N TRP A 44 -4.53 3.76 2.23
CA TRP A 44 -3.94 4.50 1.12
C TRP A 44 -2.69 3.79 0.60
N GLY A 45 -2.41 2.55 1.04
CA GLY A 45 -1.08 1.97 0.94
C GLY A 45 -0.04 2.81 1.69
N TRP A 46 1.16 2.26 1.85
CA TRP A 46 2.26 2.99 2.48
C TRP A 46 3.28 3.44 1.44
N THR A 47 3.89 4.60 1.70
CA THR A 47 5.07 5.04 0.95
C THR A 47 6.24 5.02 1.90
N LEU A 48 7.25 4.23 1.55
CA LEU A 48 8.48 4.14 2.33
C LEU A 48 9.50 5.09 1.73
N LYS A 49 10.13 5.87 2.61
CA LYS A 49 11.28 6.70 2.29
C LYS A 49 12.51 6.00 2.85
N LEU A 50 13.31 5.42 1.97
CA LEU A 50 14.57 4.75 2.31
C LEU A 50 15.74 5.59 1.81
N SER A 51 16.94 5.27 2.27
CA SER A 51 18.18 5.87 1.79
C SER A 51 19.19 4.78 1.50
N ASP A 52 19.64 4.71 0.26
CA ASP A 52 20.75 3.85 -0.14
C ASP A 52 22.07 4.58 0.12
N GLN A 53 22.97 3.91 0.85
CA GLN A 53 24.29 4.41 1.24
C GLN A 53 25.43 3.51 0.73
N SER A 54 25.15 2.63 -0.23
CA SER A 54 26.13 1.69 -0.80
C SER A 54 27.24 2.37 -1.63
N GLY A 55 27.02 3.60 -2.11
CA GLY A 55 28.02 4.39 -2.84
C GLY A 55 28.49 5.63 -2.07
N GLU A 56 29.33 6.46 -2.70
CA GLU A 56 29.83 7.73 -2.11
C GLU A 56 28.73 8.77 -1.81
N LYS A 57 27.53 8.60 -2.38
CA LYS A 57 26.40 9.51 -2.19
C LYS A 57 25.20 8.78 -1.63
N VAL A 58 24.56 9.40 -0.64
CA VAL A 58 23.26 8.96 -0.12
C VAL A 58 22.19 9.21 -1.18
N THR A 59 21.60 8.14 -1.69
CA THR A 59 20.53 8.22 -2.69
C THR A 59 19.17 8.00 -2.00
N PRO A 60 18.27 9.00 -1.98
CA PRO A 60 16.94 8.81 -1.42
C PRO A 60 16.10 7.94 -2.34
N LEU A 61 15.45 6.93 -1.77
CA LEU A 61 14.53 6.03 -2.44
C LEU A 61 13.11 6.28 -1.94
N ARG A 62 12.16 6.37 -2.86
CA ARG A 62 10.72 6.38 -2.54
C ARG A 62 10.10 5.18 -3.20
N ILE A 63 9.54 4.30 -2.39
CA ILE A 63 8.94 3.06 -2.84
C ILE A 63 7.51 2.97 -2.35
N LYS A 64 6.68 2.37 -3.18
CA LYS A 64 5.36 1.93 -2.77
C LYS A 64 5.51 0.68 -1.91
N ASP A 65 4.65 0.53 -0.92
CA ASP A 65 4.55 -0.70 -0.13
C ASP A 65 4.37 -1.93 -1.04
N HIS A 66 5.04 -3.03 -0.69
CA HIS A 66 5.18 -4.27 -1.49
C HIS A 66 5.95 -4.15 -2.83
N ASP A 67 6.47 -2.98 -3.18
CA ASP A 67 7.27 -2.81 -4.39
C ASP A 67 8.69 -3.40 -4.23
N ALA A 68 9.31 -3.76 -5.34
CA ALA A 68 10.66 -4.33 -5.36
C ALA A 68 11.70 -3.30 -5.82
N ILE A 69 12.81 -3.20 -5.09
CA ILE A 69 13.93 -2.33 -5.41
C ILE A 69 15.06 -3.19 -5.95
N LEU A 70 15.55 -2.89 -7.15
CA LEU A 70 16.80 -3.49 -7.62
C LEU A 70 17.97 -2.89 -6.82
N LEU A 71 18.59 -3.70 -5.96
CA LEU A 71 19.78 -3.30 -5.18
C LEU A 71 21.07 -3.51 -5.96
N ASP A 72 21.18 -4.64 -6.67
CA ASP A 72 22.35 -4.96 -7.49
C ASP A 72 21.91 -5.44 -8.86
N LYS A 73 22.20 -4.64 -9.89
CA LYS A 73 21.86 -4.94 -11.28
C LYS A 73 22.70 -6.07 -11.87
N ALA A 74 23.96 -6.22 -11.44
CA ALA A 74 24.84 -7.27 -11.93
C ALA A 74 24.43 -8.64 -11.40
N GLN A 75 23.92 -8.70 -10.17
CA GLN A 75 23.47 -9.95 -9.53
C GLN A 75 21.96 -10.19 -9.65
N GLY A 76 21.19 -9.22 -10.13
CA GLY A 76 19.72 -9.31 -10.19
C GLY A 76 19.08 -9.37 -8.81
N LEU A 77 19.69 -8.73 -7.80
CA LEU A 77 19.22 -8.76 -6.42
C LEU A 77 18.12 -7.71 -6.21
N TYR A 78 16.96 -8.15 -5.74
CA TYR A 78 15.82 -7.29 -5.45
C TYR A 78 15.52 -7.29 -3.95
N LEU A 79 15.30 -6.10 -3.39
CA LEU A 79 14.79 -5.93 -2.03
C LEU A 79 13.30 -5.64 -2.13
N GLN A 80 12.48 -6.51 -1.54
CA GLN A 80 11.09 -6.20 -1.29
C GLN A 80 10.92 -5.67 0.13
N ALA A 81 10.27 -4.52 0.24
CA ALA A 81 9.95 -3.91 1.52
C ALA A 81 8.43 -3.95 1.75
N ILE A 82 8.03 -4.53 2.89
CA ILE A 82 6.62 -4.69 3.27
C ILE A 82 6.41 -3.97 4.59
N PHE A 83 5.54 -2.97 4.60
CA PHE A 83 5.16 -2.24 5.80
C PHE A 83 3.86 -2.79 6.39
N ILE A 84 3.96 -3.30 7.61
CA ILE A 84 2.83 -3.87 8.36
C ILE A 84 2.45 -2.86 9.45
N PRO A 85 1.37 -2.08 9.30
CA PRO A 85 1.03 -1.03 10.27
C PRO A 85 0.63 -1.56 11.66
N ASP A 86 0.02 -2.74 11.73
CA ASP A 86 -0.45 -3.35 12.97
C ASP A 86 -0.07 -4.83 12.99
N TYR A 87 1.19 -5.09 13.30
CA TYR A 87 1.78 -6.43 13.26
C TYR A 87 1.22 -7.35 14.36
N ASP A 88 0.84 -8.56 13.96
CA ASP A 88 0.55 -9.69 14.83
C ASP A 88 1.39 -10.90 14.43
N PRO A 89 2.19 -11.49 15.34
CA PRO A 89 2.89 -12.74 15.09
C PRO A 89 2.00 -13.86 14.53
N LEU A 90 0.71 -13.90 14.89
CA LEU A 90 -0.24 -14.91 14.42
C LEU A 90 -0.79 -14.62 13.01
N ALA A 91 -0.74 -13.36 12.54
CA ALA A 91 -1.18 -12.95 11.21
C ALA A 91 -0.04 -12.94 10.17
N GLY A 92 1.20 -13.15 10.60
CA GLY A 92 2.36 -13.18 9.72
C GLY A 92 2.65 -11.81 9.10
N ILE A 93 2.58 -11.73 7.77
CA ILE A 93 2.85 -10.49 7.01
C ILE A 93 1.60 -9.63 6.80
N GLU A 94 0.44 -10.09 7.25
CA GLU A 94 -0.81 -9.32 7.18
C GLU A 94 -0.95 -8.39 8.39
N SER A 95 -1.56 -7.23 8.15
CA SER A 95 -1.83 -6.25 9.21
C SER A 95 -3.20 -6.48 9.83
N LYS A 96 -3.30 -6.46 11.16
CA LYS A 96 -4.58 -6.54 11.90
C LYS A 96 -5.53 -5.42 11.53
N THR A 97 -4.99 -4.21 11.42
CA THR A 97 -5.74 -3.00 11.09
C THR A 97 -4.91 -2.15 10.12
N PRO A 98 -5.53 -1.22 9.38
CA PRO A 98 -4.78 -0.29 8.55
C PRO A 98 -4.10 0.84 9.36
N LEU A 99 -4.26 0.89 10.68
CA LEU A 99 -3.72 1.94 11.53
C LEU A 99 -2.35 1.54 12.11
N PRO A 100 -1.39 2.47 12.24
CA PRO A 100 -0.04 2.15 12.68
C PRO A 100 0.05 1.95 14.21
N ASN A 101 -0.59 0.90 14.74
CA ASN A 101 -0.63 0.63 16.18
C ASN A 101 0.61 -0.14 16.67
N ASN A 102 1.14 -1.05 15.86
CA ASN A 102 2.35 -1.84 16.14
C ASN A 102 3.14 -2.02 14.83
N PRO A 103 3.68 -0.93 14.26
CA PRO A 103 4.23 -0.96 12.92
C PRO A 103 5.54 -1.75 12.84
N ARG A 104 5.69 -2.56 11.80
CA ARG A 104 6.91 -3.29 11.46
C ARG A 104 7.24 -3.12 9.98
N LEU A 105 8.52 -3.12 9.66
CA LEU A 105 9.01 -3.19 8.29
C LEU A 105 9.68 -4.55 8.11
N VAL A 106 9.22 -5.32 7.14
CA VAL A 106 9.83 -6.59 6.73
C VAL A 106 10.62 -6.35 5.45
N LEU A 107 11.83 -6.89 5.41
CA LEU A 107 12.73 -6.83 4.28
C LEU A 107 13.00 -8.26 3.80
N ALA A 108 12.75 -8.52 2.52
CA ALA A 108 13.04 -9.79 1.87
C ALA A 108 13.97 -9.56 0.67
N LEU A 109 14.95 -10.45 0.51
CA LEU A 109 15.93 -10.48 -0.58
C LEU A 109 15.61 -11.63 -1.55
#